data_AF-A0A2I7SF06-F1
#
_entry.id   AF-A0A2I7SF06-F1
#
_cell.length_a   1.000
_cell.length_b   1.000
_cell.length_c   1.000
_cell.angle_alpha   90.00
_cell.angle_beta   90.00
_cell.angle_gamma   90.00
#
_symmetry.space_group_name_H-M   'P 1'
#
loop_
_entity.id
_entity.type
_entity.pdbx_description
1 polymer ?
#
loop_
_entity_poly.entity_id
_entity_poly.type
_entity_poly.pdbx_seq_one_letter_code
_entity_poly.pdbx_strand_id
1 'polypeptide(L)'
;MAEEVTQEQIDDWKAKYGDCIWRIPLETGEACYVRSPRIKEIEAVQPLLQAGKFITYNTTLFKTCFLGGDDVTGNETKLTAAASKMMETVETVSAGLEKL
;
A
#
# COMPACT_ATOMS: atom_id res chain seq x y z
N MET A 1 5.79 20.50 4.44
CA MET A 1 4.92 21.05 3.39
C MET A 1 4.26 19.84 2.79
N ALA A 2 2.93 19.73 2.91
CA ALA A 2 2.20 18.60 2.35
C ALA A 2 2.43 18.59 0.84
N GLU A 3 2.92 17.49 0.29
CA GLU A 3 2.99 17.34 -1.17
C GLU A 3 1.54 17.19 -1.66
N GLU A 4 0.96 18.30 -2.14
CA GLU A 4 -0.42 18.36 -2.62
C GLU A 4 -0.55 17.52 -3.88
N VAL A 5 -0.86 16.24 -3.70
CA VAL A 5 -1.21 15.33 -4.79
C VAL A 5 -2.48 15.86 -5.45
N THR A 6 -2.35 16.23 -6.72
CA THR A 6 -3.46 16.77 -7.51
C THR A 6 -4.44 15.67 -7.93
N GLN A 7 -5.69 16.07 -8.20
CA GLN A 7 -6.71 15.14 -8.70
C GLN A 7 -6.30 14.50 -10.04
N GLU A 8 -5.57 15.24 -10.88
CA GLU A 8 -5.03 14.73 -12.16
C GLU A 8 -4.01 13.61 -11.95
N GLN A 9 -3.15 13.71 -10.93
CA GLN A 9 -2.21 12.62 -10.60
C GLN A 9 -2.95 11.38 -10.09
N ILE A 10 -4.00 11.56 -9.30
CA ILE A 10 -4.84 10.45 -8.83
C ILE A 10 -5.55 9.80 -10.02
N ASP A 11 -6.04 10.58 -10.99
CA ASP A 11 -6.69 10.07 -12.19
C ASP A 11 -5.71 9.28 -13.08
N ASP A 12 -4.48 9.77 -13.28
CA ASP A 12 -3.42 9.04 -13.99
C ASP A 12 -3.10 7.69 -13.31
N TRP A 13 -2.99 7.69 -11.97
CA TRP A 13 -2.76 6.45 -11.23
C TRP A 13 -3.94 5.50 -11.32
N LYS A 14 -5.18 6.00 -11.27
CA LYS A 14 -6.37 5.18 -11.47
C LYS A 14 -6.45 4.61 -12.89
N ALA A 15 -6.08 5.39 -13.91
CA ALA A 15 -6.03 4.92 -15.28
C ALA A 15 -4.96 3.82 -15.47
N LYS A 16 -3.83 3.92 -14.76
CA LYS A 16 -2.70 2.99 -14.89
C LYS A 16 -2.84 1.72 -14.04
N TYR A 17 -3.41 1.84 -12.85
CA TYR A 17 -3.46 0.76 -11.86
C TYR A 17 -4.89 0.29 -11.50
N GLY A 18 -5.92 0.99 -11.96
CA GLY A 18 -7.33 0.76 -11.61
C GLY A 18 -7.78 1.58 -10.40
N ASP A 19 -9.02 1.37 -9.93
CA ASP A 19 -9.61 2.07 -8.77
C ASP A 19 -9.03 1.64 -7.40
N CYS A 20 -7.88 0.97 -7.40
CA CYS A 20 -7.23 0.43 -6.20
C CYS A 20 -6.25 1.43 -5.58
N ILE A 21 -6.57 2.72 -5.54
CA ILE A 21 -5.73 3.78 -4.97
C ILE A 21 -6.26 4.20 -3.61
N TRP A 22 -5.40 4.17 -2.59
CA TRP A 22 -5.72 4.46 -1.20
C TRP A 22 -4.89 5.62 -0.67
N ARG A 23 -5.55 6.51 0.08
CA ARG A 23 -4.89 7.58 0.83
C ARG A 23 -4.72 7.14 2.28
N ILE A 24 -3.49 7.16 2.77
CA ILE A 24 -3.12 6.88 4.15
C ILE A 24 -2.76 8.21 4.82
N PRO A 25 -3.69 8.82 5.60
CA PRO A 25 -3.36 9.96 6.43
C PRO A 25 -2.57 9.51 7.67
N LEU A 26 -1.53 10.26 8.02
CA LEU A 26 -0.77 10.12 9.26
C LEU A 26 -1.28 11.11 10.30
N GLU A 27 -1.16 10.76 11.59
CA GLU A 27 -1.53 11.64 12.71
C GLU A 27 -0.72 12.95 12.73
N THR A 28 0.45 12.97 12.11
CA THR A 28 1.30 14.15 11.97
C THR A 28 0.78 15.19 10.97
N GLY A 29 -0.34 14.89 10.27
CA GLY A 29 -0.94 15.76 9.26
C GLY A 29 -0.45 15.52 7.83
N GLU A 30 0.49 14.59 7.65
CA GLU A 30 1.00 14.16 6.34
C GLU A 30 0.07 13.11 5.71
N ALA A 31 0.07 13.00 4.39
CA ALA A 31 -0.68 11.96 3.70
C ALA A 31 0.12 11.33 2.56
N CYS A 32 0.08 10.00 2.51
CA CYS A 32 0.71 9.21 1.47
C CYS A 32 -0.33 8.44 0.66
N TYR A 33 -0.05 8.25 -0.63
CA TYR A 33 -0.92 7.55 -1.56
C TYR A 33 -0.25 6.25 -1.99
N VAL A 34 -1.00 5.17 -1.86
CA VAL A 34 -0.55 3.82 -2.21
C VAL A 34 -1.58 3.17 -3.11
N ARG A 35 -1.15 2.21 -3.94
CA ARG A 35 -2.06 1.29 -4.60
C ARG A 35 -2.21 -0.01 -3.80
N SER A 36 -3.28 -0.75 -4.05
CA SER A 36 -3.38 -2.12 -3.55
C SER A 36 -2.27 -2.99 -4.17
N PRO A 37 -1.59 -3.82 -3.36
CA PRO A 37 -0.62 -4.78 -3.87
C PRO A 37 -1.33 -5.89 -4.64
N ARG A 38 -0.73 -6.32 -5.75
CA ARG A 38 -1.22 -7.48 -6.50
C ARG A 38 -0.78 -8.78 -5.82
N ILE A 39 -1.52 -9.86 -6.04
CA ILE A 39 -1.20 -11.20 -5.50
C ILE A 39 0.27 -11.57 -5.73
N LYS A 40 0.80 -11.33 -6.94
CA LYS A 40 2.21 -11.60 -7.28
C LYS A 40 3.22 -10.87 -6.40
N GLU A 41 2.89 -9.66 -5.95
CA GLU A 41 3.75 -8.84 -5.11
C GLU A 41 3.69 -9.33 -3.66
N ILE A 42 2.50 -9.69 -3.19
CA ILE A 42 2.28 -10.34 -1.89
C ILE A 42 3.05 -11.67 -1.83
N GLU A 43 2.97 -12.48 -2.87
CA GLU A 43 3.72 -13.74 -3.00
C GLU A 43 5.24 -13.50 -3.01
N ALA A 44 5.71 -12.47 -3.72
CA ALA A 44 7.13 -12.14 -3.79
C ALA A 44 7.73 -11.78 -2.42
N VAL A 45 6.97 -11.13 -1.55
CA VAL A 45 7.42 -10.79 -0.20
C VAL A 45 7.03 -11.83 0.86
N GLN A 46 6.18 -12.81 0.53
CA GLN A 46 5.72 -13.86 1.44
C GLN A 46 6.83 -14.60 2.22
N PRO A 47 8.03 -14.88 1.65
CA PRO A 47 9.13 -15.48 2.39
C PRO A 47 9.60 -14.63 3.60
N LEU A 48 9.49 -13.30 3.51
CA LEU A 48 9.83 -12.40 4.63
C LEU A 48 8.86 -12.57 5.80
N LEU A 49 7.58 -12.81 5.50
CA LEU A 49 6.56 -13.09 6.50
C LEU A 49 6.84 -14.43 7.21
N GLN A 50 7.19 -15.47 6.44
CA GLN A 50 7.55 -16.78 6.98
C GLN A 50 8.81 -16.73 7.84
N ALA A 51 9.76 -15.85 7.54
CA ALA A 51 10.96 -15.61 8.33
C ALA A 51 10.71 -14.75 9.59
N GLY A 52 9.46 -14.39 9.90
CA GLY A 52 9.09 -13.55 11.04
C GLY A 52 9.47 -12.07 10.87
N LYS A 53 9.83 -11.63 9.66
CA LYS A 53 10.22 -10.25 9.36
C LYS A 53 9.01 -9.41 8.93
N PHE A 54 8.00 -9.35 9.78
CA PHE A 54 6.72 -8.66 9.52
C PHE A 54 6.90 -7.17 9.14
N ILE A 55 7.82 -6.48 9.81
CA ILE A 55 8.11 -5.06 9.52
C ILE A 55 8.75 -4.93 8.14
N THR A 56 9.75 -5.75 7.83
CA THR A 56 10.41 -5.74 6.51
C THR A 56 9.44 -6.13 5.39
N TYR A 57 8.55 -7.09 5.65
CA TYR A 57 7.48 -7.48 4.75
C TYR A 57 6.57 -6.28 4.40
N ASN A 58 6.00 -5.63 5.41
CA ASN A 58 5.08 -4.51 5.21
C ASN A 58 5.79 -3.32 4.54
N THR A 59 7.00 -2.99 4.97
CA THR A 59 7.78 -1.86 4.40
C THR A 59 8.20 -2.12 2.95
N THR A 60 8.54 -3.36 2.59
CA THR A 60 8.85 -3.73 1.20
C THR A 60 7.61 -3.63 0.32
N LEU A 61 6.47 -4.12 0.81
CA LEU A 61 5.20 -4.05 0.10
C LEU A 61 4.75 -2.59 -0.09
N PHE A 62 4.86 -1.77 0.96
CA PHE A 62 4.58 -0.34 0.92
C PHE A 62 5.44 0.37 -0.12
N LYS A 63 6.76 0.18 -0.10
CA LYS A 63 7.67 0.80 -1.08
C LYS A 63 7.34 0.43 -2.53
N THR A 64 6.84 -0.77 -2.76
CA THR A 64 6.46 -1.25 -4.09
C THR A 64 5.14 -0.64 -4.58
N CYS A 65 4.26 -0.30 -3.64
CA CYS A 65 2.92 0.20 -3.91
C CYS A 65 2.77 1.71 -3.70
N PHE A 66 3.79 2.38 -3.18
CA PHE A 66 3.81 3.81 -2.97
C PHE A 66 3.78 4.55 -4.32
N LEU A 67 2.87 5.52 -4.43
CA LEU A 67 2.67 6.31 -5.64
C LEU A 67 3.17 7.74 -5.49
N GLY A 68 2.96 8.34 -4.31
CA GLY A 68 3.37 9.72 -4.02
C GLY A 68 2.69 10.29 -2.78
N GLY A 69 2.86 11.59 -2.57
CA GLY A 69 2.43 12.31 -1.37
C GLY A 69 3.62 12.65 -0.48
N ASP A 70 3.36 12.90 0.79
CA ASP A 70 4.40 13.26 1.75
C ASP A 70 5.46 12.16 1.89
N ASP A 71 6.74 12.56 2.03
CA ASP A 71 7.82 11.61 2.28
C ASP A 71 7.69 11.00 3.67
N VAL A 72 7.10 9.81 3.71
CA VAL A 72 7.02 8.97 4.90
C VAL A 72 8.21 8.02 5.00
N THR A 73 9.06 7.95 3.96
CA THR A 73 10.16 6.99 3.88
C THR A 73 11.38 7.40 4.71
N GLY A 74 11.56 8.70 4.96
CA GLY A 74 12.62 9.24 5.80
C GLY A 74 12.43 9.02 7.31
N ASN A 75 11.27 8.55 7.76
CA ASN A 75 11.00 8.33 9.19
C ASN A 75 10.46 6.91 9.44
N GLU A 76 11.22 6.09 10.17
CA GLU A 76 10.89 4.69 10.45
C GLU A 76 9.52 4.51 11.12
N THR A 77 9.11 5.43 11.99
CA THR A 77 7.80 5.38 12.66
C THR A 77 6.67 5.65 11.67
N LYS A 78 6.82 6.67 10.82
CA LYS A 78 5.82 7.00 9.79
C LYS A 78 5.70 5.89 8.75
N LEU A 79 6.86 5.40 8.28
CA LEU A 79 6.93 4.30 7.34
C LEU A 79 6.24 3.05 7.89
N THR A 80 6.52 2.69 9.15
CA THR A 80 5.92 1.50 9.78
C THR A 80 4.41 1.67 9.98
N ALA A 81 3.96 2.87 10.36
CA ALA A 81 2.54 3.18 10.50
C ALA A 81 1.79 3.04 9.17
N ALA A 82 2.32 3.64 8.10
CA ALA A 82 1.73 3.55 6.77
C ALA A 82 1.78 2.13 6.22
N ALA A 83 2.92 1.44 6.38
CA ALA A 83 3.11 0.08 5.93
C ALA A 83 2.19 -0.93 6.63
N SER A 84 1.83 -0.69 7.89
CA SER A 84 0.88 -1.54 8.63
C SER A 84 -0.53 -1.53 8.04
N LYS A 85 -0.90 -0.46 7.33
CA LYS A 85 -2.20 -0.32 6.65
C LYS A 85 -2.25 -1.01 5.28
N MET A 86 -1.13 -1.47 4.74
CA MET A 86 -1.06 -2.08 3.40
C MET A 86 -1.94 -3.30 3.25
N MET A 87 -2.03 -4.18 4.26
CA MET A 87 -2.86 -5.39 4.14
C MET A 87 -4.36 -5.08 4.12
N GLU A 88 -4.79 -3.95 4.69
CA GLU A 88 -6.19 -3.50 4.66
C GLU A 88 -6.61 -3.03 3.24
N THR A 89 -5.64 -2.69 2.39
CA THR A 89 -5.90 -2.28 0.99
C THR A 89 -6.14 -3.45 0.04
N VAL A 90 -5.92 -4.69 0.49
CA VAL A 90 -6.09 -5.89 -0.35
C VAL A 90 -7.57 -6.25 -0.43
N GLU A 91 -8.21 -5.97 -1.55
CA GLU A 91 -9.55 -6.48 -1.82
C GLU A 91 -9.51 -8.00 -2.03
N THR A 92 -10.09 -8.74 -1.08
CA THR A 92 -10.27 -10.19 -1.20
C THR A 92 -11.67 -10.49 -1.71
N VAL A 93 -11.77 -10.98 -2.95
CA VAL A 93 -13.02 -11.56 -3.48
C VAL A 93 -13.08 -13.02 -3.06
N SER A 94 -14.00 -13.36 -2.17
CA SER A 94 -14.24 -14.74 -1.73
C SER A 94 -15.01 -15.52 -2.80
N ALA A 95 -14.41 -16.57 -3.36
CA ALA A 95 -15.08 -17.47 -4.30
C ALA A 95 -15.68 -18.69 -3.56
N GLY A 96 -16.97 -18.93 -3.75
CA GLY A 96 -17.65 -20.14 -3.29
C GLY A 96 -17.47 -21.29 -4.29
N LEU A 97 -17.28 -22.51 -3.79
CA LEU A 97 -17.16 -23.72 -4.60
C LEU A 97 -18.44 -24.54 -4.47
N GLU A 98 -19.27 -24.57 -5.52
CA GLU A 98 -20.44 -25.43 -5.60
C GLU A 98 -20.07 -26.72 -6.33
N LYS A 99 -20.39 -27.86 -5.71
CA LYS A 99 -20.30 -29.18 -6.35
C LYS A 99 -21.61 -29.43 -7.09
N LEU A 100 -21.54 -29.52 -8.43
CA LEU A 100 -22.65 -29.97 -9.28
C LEU A 100 -22.93 -31.47 -9.06
#